data_AF-A0A7X2TNE9-F1
#
_entry.id   AF-A0A7X2TNE9-F1
#
_cell.length_a   1.000
_cell.length_b   1.000
_cell.length_c   1.000
_cell.angle_alpha   90.00
_cell.angle_beta   90.00
_cell.angle_gamma   90.00
#
_symmetry.space_group_name_H-M   'P 1'
#
loop_
_entity.id
_entity.type
_entity.pdbx_description
1 polymer ?
#
loop_
_entity_poly.entity_id
_entity_poly.type
_entity_poly.pdbx_seq_one_letter_code
_entity_poly.pdbx_strand_id
1 'polypeptide(L)'
;MAHKFTEEQLNSADRALLIQMILNLQDQSEALTKEVHDLNEKMQLMMEQLVLAKKDRFGRSSEKMDSPGQICFMEVDGNIVFFNEAEAVYDPDAPEPEDLELPKKRGRKRTGKRDEDLSGLDTNIITHYLSEKELIDEFGENGWKQLPDSISRRYKFVPARVEVDEHHIGVYSSKADGHIVRAPHPKGLLHGSPVSASLGAAVMNAKYVNAVPLYRLEKEFERYGLAITRQNMANWMIR
;
A
#
# COMPACT_ATOMS: atom_id res chain seq x y z
N MET A 1 51.72 26.80 -39.57
CA MET A 1 52.46 25.94 -38.63
C MET A 1 53.22 26.86 -37.69
N ALA A 2 53.05 26.72 -36.38
CA ALA A 2 53.75 27.55 -35.41
C ALA A 2 55.26 27.27 -35.47
N HIS A 3 56.07 28.33 -35.49
CA HIS A 3 57.53 28.21 -35.39
C HIS A 3 57.88 27.54 -34.06
N LYS A 4 58.64 26.43 -34.11
CA LYS A 4 59.19 25.77 -32.93
C LYS A 4 60.55 26.38 -32.61
N PHE A 5 60.73 26.87 -31.39
CA PHE A 5 62.03 27.37 -30.92
C PHE A 5 63.01 26.21 -30.71
N THR A 6 64.29 26.41 -31.04
CA THR A 6 65.35 25.43 -30.76
C THR A 6 65.90 25.61 -29.34
N GLU A 7 66.51 24.57 -28.78
CA GLU A 7 67.06 24.59 -27.41
C GLU A 7 68.11 25.69 -27.22
N GLU A 8 68.95 25.94 -28.23
CA GLU A 8 69.97 27.00 -28.22
C GLU A 8 69.35 28.41 -28.14
N GLN A 9 68.22 28.62 -28.83
CA GLN A 9 67.49 29.90 -28.80
C GLN A 9 66.86 30.13 -27.42
N LEU A 10 66.32 29.08 -26.80
CA LEU A 10 65.71 29.16 -25.46
C LEU A 10 66.76 29.37 -24.36
N ASN A 11 67.95 28.78 -24.49
CA ASN A 11 69.04 28.97 -23.53
C ASN A 11 69.65 30.37 -23.57
N SER A 12 69.52 31.08 -24.70
CA SER A 12 69.98 32.48 -24.86
C SER A 12 68.93 33.53 -24.48
N ALA A 13 67.68 33.12 -24.21
CA ALA A 13 66.56 34.02 -23.97
C ALA A 13 66.53 34.56 -22.53
N ASP A 14 66.00 35.78 -22.38
CA ASP A 14 65.83 36.40 -21.07
C ASP A 14 64.80 35.65 -20.20
N ARG A 15 65.06 35.55 -18.90
CA ARG A 15 64.24 34.82 -17.92
C ARG A 15 62.80 35.34 -17.89
N ALA A 16 62.61 36.65 -18.03
CA ALA A 16 61.28 37.26 -18.04
C ALA A 16 60.45 36.82 -19.27
N LEU A 17 61.10 36.68 -20.43
CA LEU A 17 60.47 36.21 -21.67
C LEU A 17 60.08 34.73 -21.57
N LEU A 18 60.96 33.89 -20.99
CA LEU A 18 60.67 32.48 -20.74
C LEU A 18 59.47 32.29 -19.80
N ILE A 19 59.36 33.08 -18.73
CA ILE A 19 58.21 33.03 -17.80
C ILE A 19 56.92 33.40 -18.54
N GLN A 20 56.92 34.47 -19.32
CA GLN A 20 55.75 34.89 -20.10
C GLN A 20 55.34 33.84 -21.14
N MET A 21 56.31 33.20 -21.80
CA MET A 21 56.02 32.15 -22.77
C MET A 21 55.42 30.90 -22.10
N ILE A 22 55.91 30.51 -20.92
CA ILE A 22 55.36 29.39 -20.15
C ILE A 22 53.92 29.70 -19.69
N LEU A 23 53.65 30.91 -19.20
CA LEU A 23 52.29 31.31 -18.81
C LEU A 23 51.32 31.26 -20.00
N ASN A 24 51.73 31.80 -21.15
CA ASN A 24 50.91 31.72 -22.38
C ASN A 24 50.69 30.27 -22.84
N LEU A 25 51.69 29.39 -22.71
CA LEU A 25 51.54 27.97 -23.03
C LEU A 25 50.61 27.26 -22.04
N GLN A 26 50.61 27.64 -20.76
CA GLN A 26 49.66 27.12 -19.77
C GLN A 26 48.24 27.53 -20.12
N ASP A 27 48.00 28.81 -20.40
CA ASP A 27 46.67 29.33 -20.78
C ASP A 27 46.17 28.68 -22.07
N GLN A 28 47.03 28.53 -23.07
CA GLN A 28 46.69 27.82 -24.32
C GLN A 28 46.38 26.35 -24.06
N SER A 29 47.20 25.66 -23.26
CA SER A 29 46.94 24.25 -22.93
C SER A 29 45.62 24.08 -22.18
N GLU A 30 45.27 25.01 -21.28
CA GLU A 30 44.02 24.96 -20.53
C GLU A 30 42.79 25.26 -21.42
N ALA A 31 42.92 26.17 -22.39
CA ALA A 31 41.88 26.43 -23.37
C ALA A 31 41.66 25.22 -24.30
N LEU A 32 42.75 24.61 -24.78
CA LEU A 32 42.71 23.42 -25.62
C LEU A 32 42.12 22.21 -24.88
N THR A 33 42.44 22.00 -23.60
CA THR A 33 41.85 20.89 -22.83
C THR A 33 40.36 21.09 -22.59
N LYS A 34 39.90 22.33 -22.34
CA LYS A 34 38.47 22.66 -22.25
C LYS A 34 37.75 22.39 -23.57
N GLU A 35 38.31 22.84 -24.69
CA GLU A 35 37.70 22.61 -26.01
C GLU A 35 37.62 21.13 -26.36
N VAL A 36 38.65 20.33 -26.05
CA VAL A 36 38.64 18.88 -26.24
C VAL A 36 37.57 18.22 -25.35
N HIS A 37 37.40 18.68 -24.12
CA HIS A 37 36.37 18.16 -23.22
C HIS A 37 34.97 18.44 -23.77
N ASP A 38 34.67 19.69 -24.15
CA ASP A 38 33.39 20.09 -24.72
C ASP A 38 33.06 19.33 -26.01
N LEU A 39 34.06 19.10 -26.86
CA LEU A 39 33.89 18.31 -28.09
C LEU A 39 33.59 16.85 -27.78
N ASN A 40 34.24 16.28 -26.77
CA ASN A 40 34.02 14.89 -26.37
C ASN A 40 32.62 14.69 -25.77
N GLU A 41 32.15 15.62 -24.94
CA GLU A 41 30.77 15.61 -24.43
C GLU A 41 29.75 15.69 -25.57
N LYS A 42 29.93 16.62 -26.51
CA LYS A 42 29.07 16.73 -27.70
C LYS A 42 29.07 15.44 -28.52
N MET A 43 30.24 14.81 -28.69
CA MET A 43 30.35 13.55 -29.41
C MET A 43 29.60 12.42 -28.70
N GLN A 44 29.72 12.32 -27.37
CA GLN A 44 28.98 11.33 -26.57
C GLN A 44 27.47 11.52 -26.71
N LEU A 45 26.98 12.74 -26.54
CA LEU A 45 25.55 13.06 -26.70
C LEU A 45 25.04 12.70 -28.10
N MET A 46 25.82 12.99 -29.14
CA MET A 46 25.45 12.65 -30.51
C MET A 46 25.44 11.14 -30.76
N MET A 47 26.40 10.40 -30.18
CA MET A 47 26.42 8.93 -30.24
C MET A 47 25.19 8.33 -29.53
N GLU A 48 24.83 8.83 -28.36
CA GLU A 48 23.64 8.38 -27.62
C GLU A 48 22.36 8.61 -28.43
N GLN A 49 22.21 9.78 -29.03
CA GLN A 49 21.08 10.08 -29.91
C GLN A 49 21.02 9.13 -31.12
N LEU A 50 22.16 8.78 -31.71
CA LEU A 50 22.22 7.81 -32.80
C LEU A 50 21.85 6.39 -32.35
N VAL A 51 22.27 5.99 -31.16
CA VAL A 51 21.90 4.68 -30.58
C VAL A 51 20.39 4.62 -30.34
N LEU A 52 19.82 5.66 -29.73
CA LEU A 52 18.38 5.76 -29.50
C LEU A 52 17.60 5.76 -30.82
N ALA A 53 18.00 6.59 -31.79
CA ALA A 53 17.35 6.62 -33.11
C ALA A 53 17.44 5.29 -33.87
N LYS A 54 18.55 4.55 -33.73
CA LYS A 54 18.68 3.20 -34.29
C LYS A 54 17.80 2.19 -33.53
N LYS A 55 17.72 2.27 -32.20
CA LYS A 55 16.81 1.45 -31.38
C LYS A 55 15.35 1.71 -31.74
N ASP A 56 14.97 2.96 -31.99
CA ASP A 56 13.59 3.31 -32.34
C ASP A 56 13.23 2.85 -33.76
N ARG A 57 14.16 2.95 -34.72
CA ARG A 57 13.92 2.55 -36.12
C ARG A 57 14.02 1.05 -36.37
N PHE A 58 14.97 0.38 -35.72
CA PHE A 58 15.35 -1.01 -36.01
C PHE A 58 15.31 -1.93 -34.79
N GLY A 59 15.08 -1.39 -33.60
CA GLY A 59 14.95 -2.17 -32.37
C GLY A 59 13.54 -2.71 -32.18
N ARG A 60 13.44 -3.78 -31.39
CA ARG A 60 12.15 -4.37 -31.02
C ARG A 60 11.44 -3.42 -30.05
N SER A 61 10.16 -3.11 -30.31
CA SER A 61 9.33 -2.24 -29.47
C SER A 61 8.95 -2.83 -28.10
N SER A 62 9.39 -4.07 -27.81
CA SER A 62 9.10 -4.82 -26.60
C SER A 62 10.42 -5.26 -25.95
N GLU A 63 10.61 -4.90 -24.68
CA GLU A 63 11.75 -5.30 -23.85
C GLU A 63 11.60 -6.77 -23.41
N LYS A 64 11.58 -7.70 -24.37
CA LYS A 64 11.75 -9.13 -24.06
C LYS A 64 13.22 -9.35 -23.74
N MET A 65 13.53 -9.41 -22.45
CA MET A 65 14.88 -9.65 -21.97
C MET A 65 15.13 -11.15 -21.89
N ASP A 66 15.91 -11.69 -22.83
CA ASP A 66 16.36 -13.08 -22.82
C ASP A 66 17.61 -13.17 -21.93
N SER A 67 17.43 -13.04 -20.61
CA SER A 67 18.53 -13.08 -19.64
C SER A 67 18.57 -14.42 -18.91
N PRO A 68 19.58 -15.27 -19.13
CA PRO A 68 19.66 -16.63 -18.58
C PRO A 68 20.15 -16.66 -17.11
N GLY A 69 19.56 -15.85 -16.22
CA GLY A 69 20.07 -15.73 -14.84
C GLY A 69 19.07 -15.38 -13.73
N GLN A 70 17.78 -15.24 -14.01
CA GLN A 70 16.76 -15.02 -12.98
C GLN A 70 15.94 -16.30 -12.74
N ILE A 71 15.75 -16.67 -11.46
CA ILE A 71 15.11 -17.94 -11.01
C ILE A 71 13.63 -17.70 -10.58
N CYS A 72 12.73 -18.65 -10.88
CA CYS A 72 11.25 -18.65 -10.88
C CYS A 72 10.80 -20.06 -11.34
N PHE A 73 9.52 -20.38 -11.15
CA PHE A 73 9.09 -21.71 -10.69
C PHE A 73 8.00 -22.38 -11.54
N MET A 74 7.99 -22.22 -12.88
CA MET A 74 7.05 -22.94 -13.74
C MET A 74 7.64 -23.23 -15.13
N GLU A 75 7.39 -24.43 -15.66
CA GLU A 75 7.94 -24.95 -16.92
C GLU A 75 6.82 -25.03 -17.99
N VAL A 76 7.00 -24.34 -19.13
CA VAL A 76 6.11 -24.37 -20.29
C VAL A 76 6.94 -24.75 -21.52
N ASP A 77 6.54 -25.81 -22.23
CA ASP A 77 7.27 -26.37 -23.39
C ASP A 77 8.77 -26.66 -23.16
N GLY A 78 9.13 -27.10 -21.95
CA GLY A 78 10.52 -27.41 -21.57
C GLY A 78 11.40 -26.18 -21.33
N ASN A 79 10.83 -24.97 -21.39
CA ASN A 79 11.47 -23.73 -20.99
C ASN A 79 10.83 -23.23 -19.69
N ILE A 80 11.68 -22.94 -18.70
CA ILE A 80 11.22 -22.37 -17.43
C ILE A 80 10.90 -20.89 -17.67
N VAL A 81 9.71 -20.43 -17.29
CA VAL A 81 9.24 -19.05 -17.49
C VAL A 81 9.21 -18.32 -16.15
N PHE A 82 9.71 -17.08 -16.12
CA PHE A 82 9.96 -16.34 -14.88
C PHE A 82 9.17 -15.02 -14.83
N PHE A 83 8.27 -14.88 -13.83
CA PHE A 83 7.42 -13.69 -13.58
C PHE A 83 6.54 -13.22 -14.76
N ASN A 84 6.44 -14.05 -15.80
CA ASN A 84 5.74 -13.74 -17.05
C ASN A 84 4.79 -14.86 -17.51
N GLU A 85 4.16 -15.53 -16.54
CA GLU A 85 3.23 -16.64 -16.78
C GLU A 85 2.09 -16.22 -17.74
N ALA A 86 1.59 -14.99 -17.58
CA ALA A 86 0.52 -14.46 -18.42
C ALA A 86 0.93 -14.30 -19.90
N GLU A 87 2.18 -13.99 -20.19
CA GLU A 87 2.67 -13.83 -21.58
C GLU A 87 3.19 -15.14 -22.17
N ALA A 88 3.61 -16.11 -21.34
CA ALA A 88 3.96 -17.45 -21.82
C ALA A 88 2.75 -18.33 -22.15
N VAL A 89 1.63 -18.11 -21.46
CA VAL A 89 0.34 -18.76 -21.76
C VAL A 89 -0.47 -17.93 -22.77
N TYR A 90 0.04 -16.77 -23.21
CA TYR A 90 -0.62 -15.94 -24.21
C TYR A 90 -0.56 -16.60 -25.59
N ASP A 91 -1.73 -17.03 -26.05
CA ASP A 91 -1.94 -17.52 -27.41
C ASP A 91 -2.59 -16.40 -28.25
N PRO A 92 -1.91 -15.86 -29.27
CA PRO A 92 -2.44 -14.79 -30.12
C PRO A 92 -3.62 -15.24 -31.00
N ASP A 93 -3.79 -16.54 -31.23
CA ASP A 93 -4.91 -17.11 -32.00
C ASP A 93 -6.08 -17.54 -31.10
N ALA A 94 -5.92 -17.48 -29.78
CA ALA A 94 -7.02 -17.74 -28.86
C ALA A 94 -8.10 -16.66 -29.00
N PRO A 95 -9.39 -17.04 -29.08
CA PRO A 95 -10.47 -16.07 -29.16
C PRO A 95 -10.46 -15.17 -27.92
N GLU A 96 -10.42 -13.85 -28.13
CA GLU A 96 -10.55 -12.87 -27.05
C GLU A 96 -11.83 -13.18 -26.25
N PRO A 97 -11.79 -13.21 -24.91
CA PRO A 97 -12.98 -13.38 -24.11
C PRO A 97 -13.96 -12.26 -24.42
N GLU A 98 -15.18 -12.61 -24.86
CA GLU A 98 -16.25 -11.64 -25.19
C GLU A 98 -16.64 -10.76 -23.98
N ASP A 99 -16.36 -11.24 -22.76
CA ASP A 99 -16.59 -10.55 -21.50
C ASP A 99 -15.39 -9.70 -21.07
N LEU A 100 -14.95 -8.78 -21.94
CA LEU A 100 -14.16 -7.64 -21.47
C LEU A 100 -15.06 -6.79 -20.58
N GLU A 101 -14.83 -6.80 -19.26
CA GLU A 101 -15.53 -5.91 -18.33
C GLU A 101 -15.35 -4.46 -18.82
N LEU A 102 -16.38 -3.93 -19.50
CA LEU A 102 -16.37 -2.57 -20.00
C LEU A 102 -16.00 -1.64 -18.83
N PRO A 103 -15.01 -0.76 -19.00
CA PRO A 103 -14.62 0.15 -17.94
C PRO A 103 -15.86 0.92 -17.51
N LYS A 104 -16.32 0.68 -16.28
CA LYS A 104 -17.56 1.25 -15.74
C LYS A 104 -17.50 2.76 -15.96
N LYS A 105 -18.29 3.27 -16.91
CA LYS A 105 -18.43 4.71 -17.15
C LYS A 105 -18.80 5.33 -15.80
N ARG A 106 -17.93 6.19 -15.27
CA ARG A 106 -18.18 6.87 -13.99
C ARG A 106 -19.48 7.66 -14.13
N GLY A 107 -20.55 7.11 -13.58
CA GLY A 107 -21.87 7.72 -13.62
C GLY A 107 -21.84 9.10 -12.95
N ARG A 108 -22.69 10.01 -13.42
CA ARG A 108 -22.90 11.31 -12.79
C ARG A 108 -23.31 11.08 -11.33
N LYS A 109 -22.71 11.84 -10.40
CA LYS A 109 -23.05 11.74 -8.96
C LYS A 109 -24.57 11.93 -8.80
N ARG A 110 -25.26 10.89 -8.33
CA ARG A 110 -26.68 10.94 -8.02
C ARG A 110 -26.88 11.75 -6.73
N THR A 111 -27.69 12.81 -6.81
CA THR A 111 -28.15 13.55 -5.63
C THR A 111 -28.94 12.59 -4.74
N GLY A 112 -28.67 12.57 -3.42
CA GLY A 112 -29.35 11.68 -2.46
C GLY A 112 -28.65 10.34 -2.18
N LYS A 113 -27.63 9.95 -2.97
CA LYS A 113 -26.89 8.69 -2.72
C LYS A 113 -26.31 8.60 -1.30
N ARG A 114 -25.84 9.72 -0.75
CA ARG A 114 -25.30 9.77 0.61
C ARG A 114 -26.36 9.44 1.66
N ASP A 115 -27.61 9.84 1.45
CA ASP A 115 -28.70 9.54 2.37
C ASP A 115 -29.18 8.09 2.24
N GLU A 116 -29.17 7.54 1.02
CA GLU A 116 -29.39 6.10 0.76
C GLU A 116 -28.32 5.23 1.43
N ASP A 117 -27.03 5.59 1.29
CA ASP A 117 -25.92 4.86 1.89
C ASP A 117 -25.98 4.90 3.44
N LEU A 118 -26.59 5.93 4.03
CA LEU A 118 -26.71 6.12 5.48
C LEU A 118 -28.00 5.57 6.09
N SER A 119 -29.03 5.25 5.31
CA SER A 119 -30.36 4.89 5.84
C SER A 119 -30.41 3.52 6.53
N GLY A 120 -29.42 2.64 6.26
CA GLY A 120 -29.34 1.31 6.88
C GLY A 120 -28.52 1.24 8.17
N LEU A 121 -27.98 2.36 8.65
CA LEU A 121 -27.10 2.40 9.82
C LEU A 121 -27.79 3.04 11.03
N ASP A 122 -27.51 2.51 12.22
CA ASP A 122 -28.01 3.08 13.48
C ASP A 122 -27.52 4.53 13.66
N THR A 123 -28.46 5.46 13.82
CA THR A 123 -28.18 6.89 13.91
C THR A 123 -28.14 7.35 15.37
N ASN A 124 -26.95 7.66 15.88
CA ASN A 124 -26.79 8.30 17.18
C ASN A 124 -27.03 9.82 17.07
N ILE A 125 -28.18 10.30 17.57
CA ILE A 125 -28.52 11.73 17.58
C ILE A 125 -27.78 12.39 18.76
N ILE A 126 -26.82 13.26 18.45
CA ILE A 126 -26.13 14.10 19.45
C ILE A 126 -26.72 15.50 19.34
N THR A 127 -27.44 15.92 20.37
CA THR A 127 -28.10 17.23 20.43
C THR A 127 -27.13 18.30 20.93
N HIS A 128 -27.02 19.40 20.19
CA HIS A 128 -26.24 20.57 20.58
C HIS A 128 -27.19 21.78 20.64
N TYR A 129 -27.77 22.04 21.81
CA TYR A 129 -28.64 23.20 22.05
C TYR A 129 -27.94 24.17 23.01
N LEU A 130 -28.14 25.46 22.79
CA LEU A 130 -27.76 26.50 23.75
C LEU A 130 -28.69 26.46 24.96
N SER A 131 -28.17 26.78 26.14
CA SER A 131 -29.01 26.91 27.33
C SER A 131 -29.87 28.18 27.25
N GLU A 132 -31.01 28.18 27.94
CA GLU A 132 -31.91 29.35 27.96
C GLU A 132 -31.21 30.63 28.45
N LYS A 133 -30.24 30.50 29.35
CA LYS A 133 -29.46 31.64 29.88
C LYS A 133 -28.55 32.27 28.81
N GLU A 134 -27.85 31.44 28.04
CA GLU A 134 -27.00 31.92 26.94
C GLU A 134 -27.85 32.56 25.83
N LEU A 135 -29.02 31.98 25.54
CA LEU A 135 -29.97 32.54 24.59
C LEU A 135 -30.54 33.89 25.04
N ILE A 136 -30.80 34.07 26.34
CA ILE A 136 -31.27 35.35 26.89
C ILE A 136 -30.15 36.40 26.89
N ASP A 137 -28.89 36.02 27.15
CA ASP A 137 -27.75 36.93 27.10
C ASP A 137 -27.48 37.44 25.66
N GLU A 138 -27.64 36.57 24.65
CA GLU A 138 -27.37 36.93 23.25
C GLU A 138 -28.55 37.58 22.53
N PHE A 139 -29.79 37.17 22.83
CA PHE A 139 -30.99 37.63 22.12
C PHE A 139 -31.97 38.44 22.98
N GLY A 140 -31.73 38.57 24.30
CA GLY A 140 -32.64 39.22 25.26
C GLY A 140 -33.81 38.33 25.70
N GLU A 141 -34.52 38.75 26.76
CA GLU A 141 -35.75 38.07 27.18
C GLU A 141 -36.79 38.11 26.04
N ASN A 142 -37.20 36.94 25.55
CA ASN A 142 -38.17 36.71 24.47
C ASN A 142 -37.75 37.13 23.05
N GLY A 143 -36.46 37.33 22.76
CA GLY A 143 -35.98 37.75 21.44
C GLY A 143 -35.63 36.64 20.43
N TRP A 144 -35.78 35.37 20.79
CA TRP A 144 -35.31 34.24 19.96
C TRP A 144 -36.45 33.32 19.48
N LYS A 145 -36.23 32.69 18.32
CA LYS A 145 -37.08 31.64 17.74
C LYS A 145 -36.20 30.56 17.15
N GLN A 146 -36.46 29.30 17.50
CA GLN A 146 -35.70 28.18 16.94
C GLN A 146 -36.06 27.96 15.46
N LEU A 147 -35.03 27.93 14.62
CA LEU A 147 -35.12 27.52 13.21
C LEU A 147 -35.01 26.00 13.10
N PRO A 148 -35.39 25.40 11.96
CA PRO A 148 -35.15 23.98 11.71
C PRO A 148 -33.67 23.64 11.88
N ASP A 149 -33.39 22.55 12.58
CA ASP A 149 -32.03 22.14 12.87
C ASP A 149 -31.27 21.78 11.59
N SER A 150 -30.02 22.23 11.50
CA SER A 150 -29.10 21.83 10.43
C SER A 150 -28.53 20.44 10.73
N ILE A 151 -29.05 19.42 10.04
CA ILE A 151 -28.68 18.01 10.28
C ILE A 151 -27.43 17.66 9.44
N SER A 152 -26.29 17.48 10.11
CA SER A 152 -25.06 16.95 9.49
C SER A 152 -24.80 15.52 9.94
N ARG A 153 -24.94 14.55 9.02
CA ARG A 153 -24.65 13.13 9.30
C ARG A 153 -23.18 12.78 9.00
N ARG A 154 -22.50 12.12 9.95
CA ARG A 154 -21.11 11.64 9.81
C ARG A 154 -21.01 10.18 10.25
N TYR A 155 -20.10 9.42 9.62
CA TYR A 155 -19.80 8.06 10.07
C TYR A 155 -19.06 8.11 11.41
N LYS A 156 -19.53 7.29 12.36
CA LYS A 156 -18.82 7.01 13.61
C LYS A 156 -18.39 5.55 13.57
N PHE A 157 -17.10 5.31 13.45
CA PHE A 157 -16.55 3.95 13.49
C PHE A 157 -16.24 3.58 14.94
N VAL A 158 -16.99 2.62 15.48
CA VAL A 158 -16.71 2.00 16.78
C VAL A 158 -16.10 0.62 16.50
N PRO A 159 -14.86 0.35 16.92
CA PRO A 159 -14.24 -0.97 16.76
C PRO A 159 -15.08 -2.09 17.41
N ALA A 160 -14.81 -3.34 17.04
CA ALA A 160 -15.51 -4.52 17.56
C ALA A 160 -15.58 -4.51 19.10
N ARG A 161 -16.80 -4.52 19.65
CA ARG A 161 -17.05 -4.66 21.09
C ARG A 161 -16.99 -6.14 21.44
N VAL A 162 -16.24 -6.47 22.48
CA VAL A 162 -16.09 -7.85 22.97
C VAL A 162 -16.75 -7.96 24.33
N GLU A 163 -17.58 -8.98 24.51
CA GLU A 163 -18.29 -9.27 25.75
C GLU A 163 -17.91 -10.68 26.23
N VAL A 164 -17.94 -10.89 27.54
CA VAL A 164 -17.63 -12.18 28.17
C VAL A 164 -18.93 -12.77 28.73
N ASP A 165 -19.33 -13.91 28.19
CA ASP A 165 -20.50 -14.65 28.68
C ASP A 165 -20.09 -15.58 29.84
N GLU A 166 -20.49 -15.23 31.06
CA GLU A 166 -20.26 -16.06 32.25
C GLU A 166 -21.48 -16.96 32.53
N HIS A 167 -21.30 -18.28 32.38
CA HIS A 167 -22.36 -19.26 32.60
C HIS A 167 -22.26 -19.88 34.01
N HIS A 168 -23.14 -19.46 34.93
CA HIS A 168 -23.28 -20.08 36.26
C HIS A 168 -24.21 -21.31 36.18
N ILE A 169 -23.61 -22.51 36.15
CA ILE A 169 -24.35 -23.77 36.05
C ILE A 169 -24.61 -24.33 37.44
N GLY A 170 -25.88 -24.41 37.83
CA GLY A 170 -26.30 -25.05 39.07
C GLY A 170 -26.01 -26.56 39.06
N VAL A 171 -25.31 -27.03 40.09
CA VAL A 171 -25.05 -28.45 40.33
C VAL A 171 -25.80 -28.86 41.59
N TYR A 172 -26.69 -29.85 41.45
CA TYR A 172 -27.55 -30.32 42.52
C TYR A 172 -27.17 -31.74 42.90
N SER A 173 -27.13 -32.05 44.19
CA SER A 173 -26.93 -33.40 44.71
C SER A 173 -28.14 -33.87 45.51
N SER A 174 -28.56 -35.12 45.28
CA SER A 174 -29.57 -35.78 46.11
C SER A 174 -28.97 -36.13 47.47
N LYS A 175 -29.65 -35.76 48.55
CA LYS A 175 -29.22 -36.08 49.92
C LYS A 175 -29.39 -37.56 50.29
N ALA A 176 -30.26 -38.28 49.59
CA ALA A 176 -30.58 -39.68 49.88
C ALA A 176 -29.66 -40.65 49.12
N ASP A 177 -29.49 -40.44 47.81
CA ASP A 177 -28.81 -41.39 46.92
C ASP A 177 -27.46 -40.87 46.40
N GLY A 178 -27.07 -39.64 46.78
CA GLY A 178 -25.82 -39.02 46.30
C GLY A 178 -25.79 -38.68 44.81
N HIS A 179 -26.89 -38.84 44.07
CA HIS A 179 -26.96 -38.56 42.63
C HIS A 179 -26.75 -37.07 42.34
N ILE A 180 -25.82 -36.74 41.43
CA ILE A 180 -25.46 -35.37 41.06
C ILE A 180 -26.01 -35.05 39.67
N VAL A 181 -26.81 -33.99 39.57
CA VAL A 181 -27.39 -33.50 38.31
C VAL A 181 -26.93 -32.07 38.06
N ARG A 182 -26.49 -31.79 36.83
CA ARG A 182 -26.19 -30.43 36.36
C ARG A 182 -27.38 -29.89 35.58
N ALA A 183 -27.69 -28.61 35.76
CA ALA A 183 -28.72 -27.95 34.96
C ALA A 183 -28.36 -28.00 33.46
N PRO A 184 -29.34 -28.14 32.54
CA PRO A 184 -29.06 -28.11 31.12
C PRO A 184 -28.52 -26.73 30.72
N HIS A 185 -27.40 -26.71 29.99
CA HIS A 185 -26.74 -25.49 29.55
C HIS A 185 -26.19 -25.66 28.12
N PRO A 186 -25.99 -24.57 27.36
CA PRO A 186 -25.41 -24.67 26.03
C PRO A 186 -24.01 -25.30 26.11
N LYS A 187 -23.71 -26.17 25.15
CA LYS A 187 -22.36 -26.72 24.98
C LYS A 187 -21.50 -25.66 24.29
N GLY A 188 -20.32 -25.38 24.85
CA GLY A 188 -19.33 -24.54 24.18
C GLY A 188 -18.84 -25.17 22.88
N LEU A 189 -18.33 -24.34 21.96
CA LEU A 189 -17.85 -24.81 20.65
C LEU A 189 -16.73 -25.86 20.80
N LEU A 190 -15.73 -25.56 21.63
CA LEU A 190 -14.64 -26.47 21.95
C LEU A 190 -14.57 -26.67 23.47
N HIS A 191 -14.49 -27.93 23.90
CA HIS A 191 -14.42 -28.28 25.32
C HIS A 191 -13.17 -27.69 25.98
N GLY A 192 -13.35 -26.92 27.06
CA GLY A 192 -12.27 -26.32 27.84
C GLY A 192 -11.57 -25.14 27.16
N SER A 193 -12.12 -24.63 26.05
CA SER A 193 -11.60 -23.46 25.36
C SER A 193 -12.50 -22.24 25.57
N PRO A 194 -11.95 -21.01 25.69
CA PRO A 194 -12.75 -19.80 25.81
C PRO A 194 -13.40 -19.36 24.49
N VAL A 195 -13.28 -20.14 23.40
CA VAL A 195 -13.84 -19.76 22.10
C VAL A 195 -15.35 -19.95 22.06
N SER A 196 -16.07 -18.85 21.85
CA SER A 196 -17.49 -18.86 21.53
C SER A 196 -17.71 -19.16 20.05
N ALA A 197 -18.93 -19.58 19.68
CA ALA A 197 -19.28 -19.81 18.29
C ALA A 197 -19.11 -18.55 17.43
N SER A 198 -19.44 -17.37 17.98
CA SER A 198 -19.26 -16.08 17.31
C SER A 198 -17.79 -15.73 17.08
N LEU A 199 -16.94 -15.92 18.09
CA LEU A 199 -15.50 -15.66 17.97
C LEU A 199 -14.85 -16.62 16.96
N GLY A 200 -15.20 -17.90 17.01
CA GLY A 200 -14.73 -18.89 16.04
C GLY A 200 -15.13 -18.53 14.60
N ALA A 201 -16.39 -18.14 14.39
CA ALA A 201 -16.89 -17.71 13.08
C ALA A 201 -16.18 -16.45 12.58
N ALA A 202 -15.93 -15.47 13.44
CA ALA A 202 -15.19 -14.26 13.08
C ALA A 202 -13.76 -14.57 12.63
N VAL A 203 -13.07 -15.45 13.37
CA VAL A 203 -11.72 -15.90 13.05
C VAL A 203 -11.69 -16.70 11.74
N MET A 204 -12.67 -17.57 11.49
CA MET A 204 -12.80 -18.30 10.22
C MET A 204 -13.08 -17.36 9.04
N ASN A 205 -13.99 -16.39 9.20
CA ASN A 205 -14.27 -15.39 8.17
C ASN A 205 -13.00 -14.59 7.85
N ALA A 206 -12.31 -14.09 8.87
CA ALA A 206 -11.10 -13.33 8.67
C ALA A 206 -9.98 -14.14 7.99
N LYS A 207 -9.80 -15.41 8.37
CA LYS A 207 -8.75 -16.27 7.81
C LYS A 207 -9.05 -16.74 6.38
N TYR A 208 -10.25 -17.24 6.14
CA TYR A 208 -10.57 -17.93 4.88
C TYR A 208 -11.27 -17.03 3.87
N VAL A 209 -12.08 -16.06 4.31
CA VAL A 209 -12.75 -15.12 3.39
C VAL A 209 -11.86 -13.91 3.14
N ASN A 210 -11.34 -13.30 4.20
CA ASN A 210 -10.53 -12.07 4.07
C ASN A 210 -9.03 -12.34 3.90
N ALA A 211 -8.62 -13.61 3.84
CA ALA A 211 -7.23 -14.06 3.70
C ALA A 211 -6.26 -13.43 4.73
N VAL A 212 -6.75 -13.10 5.94
CA VAL A 212 -5.93 -12.48 6.99
C VAL A 212 -5.10 -13.56 7.70
N PRO A 213 -3.76 -13.44 7.74
CA PRO A 213 -2.93 -14.36 8.50
C PRO A 213 -3.21 -14.28 10.01
N LEU A 214 -3.12 -15.42 10.72
CA LEU A 214 -3.42 -15.51 12.15
C LEU A 214 -2.57 -14.58 13.03
N TYR A 215 -1.30 -14.35 12.66
CA TYR A 215 -0.44 -13.41 13.40
C TYR A 215 -0.93 -11.96 13.29
N ARG A 216 -1.63 -11.60 12.21
CA ARG A 216 -2.21 -10.27 12.02
C ARG A 216 -3.48 -10.12 12.86
N LEU A 217 -4.30 -11.18 12.92
CA LEU A 217 -5.46 -11.23 13.81
C LEU A 217 -5.04 -11.19 15.29
N GLU A 218 -3.95 -11.84 15.66
CA GLU A 218 -3.39 -11.77 17.02
C GLU A 218 -3.06 -10.33 17.40
N LYS A 219 -2.40 -9.57 16.51
CA LYS A 219 -2.15 -8.13 16.71
C LYS A 219 -3.40 -7.28 16.75
N GLU A 220 -4.44 -7.65 16.01
CA GLU A 220 -5.72 -6.95 16.06
C GLU A 220 -6.46 -7.22 17.37
N PHE A 221 -6.48 -8.46 17.84
CA PHE A 221 -7.04 -8.83 19.14
C PHE A 221 -6.28 -8.19 20.31
N GLU A 222 -4.94 -8.09 20.24
CA GLU A 222 -4.13 -7.35 21.22
C GLU A 222 -4.58 -5.88 21.33
N ARG A 223 -4.95 -5.23 20.21
CA ARG A 223 -5.47 -3.85 20.22
C ARG A 223 -6.83 -3.73 20.89
N TYR A 224 -7.60 -4.81 20.93
CA TYR A 224 -8.87 -4.90 21.65
C TYR A 224 -8.69 -5.31 23.12
N GLY A 225 -7.45 -5.51 23.59
CA GLY A 225 -7.17 -6.00 24.93
C GLY A 225 -7.39 -7.51 25.10
N LEU A 226 -7.53 -8.25 24.00
CA LEU A 226 -7.70 -9.70 24.01
C LEU A 226 -6.37 -10.41 23.77
N ALA A 227 -5.90 -11.15 24.78
CA ALA A 227 -4.67 -11.95 24.70
C ALA A 227 -4.92 -13.32 24.05
N ILE A 228 -5.38 -13.33 22.79
CA ILE A 228 -5.62 -14.57 22.02
C ILE A 228 -4.40 -14.86 21.14
N THR A 229 -3.69 -15.95 21.44
CA THR A 229 -2.50 -16.31 20.69
C THR A 229 -2.82 -16.91 19.33
N ARG A 230 -1.91 -16.75 18.36
CA ARG A 230 -1.98 -17.43 17.05
C ARG A 230 -2.11 -18.96 17.17
N GLN A 231 -1.49 -19.55 18.19
CA GLN A 231 -1.53 -20.98 18.43
C GLN A 231 -2.93 -21.43 18.85
N ASN A 232 -3.59 -20.66 19.72
CA ASN A 232 -4.97 -20.93 20.11
C ASN A 232 -5.91 -20.85 18.89
N MET A 233 -5.78 -19.80 18.08
CA MET A 233 -6.58 -19.67 16.85
C MET A 233 -6.34 -20.80 15.85
N ALA A 234 -5.09 -21.22 15.66
CA ALA A 234 -4.76 -22.34 14.78
C ALA A 234 -5.36 -23.65 15.29
N ASN A 235 -5.25 -23.91 16.60
CA ASN A 235 -5.84 -25.09 17.22
C ASN A 235 -7.37 -25.12 17.08
N TRP A 236 -8.03 -23.95 17.09
CA TRP A 236 -9.47 -23.86 16.88
C TRP A 236 -9.91 -24.19 15.45
N MET A 237 -9.04 -23.99 14.45
CA MET A 237 -9.34 -24.30 13.05
C MET A 237 -9.08 -25.75 12.68
N ILE A 238 -8.19 -26.43 13.41
CA ILE A 238 -7.77 -27.80 13.11
C ILE A 238 -8.69 -28.83 13.78
N ARG A 239 -9.26 -28.50 14.93
CA ARG A 239 -10.14 -29.38 15.71
C ARG A 239 -11.59 -29.29 15.24
#